data_AF-A0AAD3P4I0-F1
#
_entry.id   AF-A0AAD3P4I0-F1
#
_cell.length_a   1.000
_cell.length_b   1.000
_cell.length_c   1.000
_cell.angle_alpha   90.00
_cell.angle_beta   90.00
_cell.angle_gamma   90.00
#
_symmetry.space_group_name_H-M   'P 1'
#
loop_
_entity.id
_entity.type
_entity.pdbx_description
1 polymer ?
#
loop_
_entity_poly.entity_id
_entity_poly.type
_entity_poly.pdbx_seq_one_letter_code
_entity_poly.pdbx_strand_id
1 'polypeptide(L)'
;MDILDSCLNSEPTLPEKNKESNGDVLASVEQIVDIFASSVSLERTHIEEGYADGYKDGLTLGKQDGYQVGLKHGFQVGEELGFYRGLVDVWTSAIRVDPSCFSTRVQKIIQQMSELLDEYPIMEPEDERVDEIMGTLRLKFRVVCATLGVKLEYNGYPKKSDAQEIDF
;
A
#
# COMPACT_ATOMS: atom_id res chain seq x y z
N MET A 1 -19.70 2.47 6.94
CA MET A 1 -19.50 3.81 6.38
C MET A 1 -18.03 4.06 6.54
N ASP A 2 -17.30 3.81 5.46
CA ASP A 2 -15.87 3.52 5.52
C ASP A 2 -15.09 4.81 5.70
N ILE A 3 -14.05 4.76 6.55
CA ILE A 3 -13.17 5.89 6.87
C ILE A 3 -12.59 6.52 5.58
N LEU A 4 -12.45 5.72 4.52
CA LEU A 4 -12.01 6.12 3.19
C LEU A 4 -12.97 7.09 2.48
N ASP A 5 -14.29 6.97 2.64
CA ASP A 5 -15.25 7.87 1.96
C ASP A 5 -15.24 9.29 2.54
N SER A 6 -14.82 9.47 3.81
CA SER A 6 -14.82 10.80 4.43
C SER A 6 -13.68 11.71 3.92
N CYS A 7 -12.54 11.13 3.54
CA CYS A 7 -11.40 11.88 3.01
C CYS A 7 -11.54 12.23 1.52
N LEU A 8 -12.41 11.52 0.78
CA LEU A 8 -12.52 11.60 -0.68
C LEU A 8 -13.58 12.58 -1.19
N ASN A 9 -14.41 13.13 -0.31
CA ASN A 9 -15.48 14.06 -0.66
C ASN A 9 -15.08 15.54 -0.56
N SER A 10 -13.78 15.86 -0.52
CA SER A 10 -13.32 17.25 -0.59
C SER A 10 -13.59 17.81 -1.99
N GLU A 11 -14.49 18.78 -2.09
CA GLU A 11 -14.74 19.52 -3.34
C GLU A 11 -13.46 20.21 -3.83
N PRO A 12 -13.23 20.25 -5.16
CA PRO A 12 -12.07 20.94 -5.73
C PRO A 12 -12.16 22.45 -5.43
N THR A 13 -11.21 22.98 -4.66
CA THR A 13 -11.11 24.41 -4.38
C THR A 13 -10.38 25.11 -5.53
N LEU A 14 -11.10 25.94 -6.28
CA LEU A 14 -10.55 26.84 -7.29
C LEU A 14 -9.82 28.03 -6.64
N PRO A 15 -8.79 28.62 -7.28
CA PRO A 15 -8.21 29.89 -6.83
C PRO A 15 -9.21 31.04 -7.02
N GLU A 16 -9.59 31.71 -5.92
CA GLU A 16 -10.48 32.88 -5.92
C GLU A 16 -9.87 34.07 -6.69
N LYS A 17 -10.67 34.76 -7.52
CA LYS A 17 -10.30 36.04 -8.14
C LYS A 17 -11.22 37.18 -7.71
N ASN A 18 -10.58 38.24 -7.24
CA ASN A 18 -11.16 39.53 -6.84
C ASN A 18 -11.78 40.27 -8.04
N LYS A 19 -12.99 40.80 -7.85
CA LYS A 19 -13.68 41.68 -8.81
C LYS A 19 -13.36 43.14 -8.49
N GLU A 20 -12.76 43.86 -9.44
CA GLU A 20 -12.78 45.32 -9.45
C GLU A 20 -13.61 45.82 -10.64
N SER A 21 -14.58 46.67 -10.33
CA SER A 21 -15.44 47.39 -11.28
C SER A 21 -14.93 48.81 -11.46
N ASN A 22 -14.89 49.35 -12.68
CA ASN A 22 -15.10 50.79 -12.94
C ASN A 22 -15.47 51.05 -14.41
N GLY A 23 -16.49 51.87 -14.62
CA GLY A 23 -17.24 52.00 -15.87
C GLY A 23 -16.94 53.21 -16.75
N ASP A 24 -17.68 53.23 -17.86
CA ASP A 24 -18.17 54.36 -18.67
C ASP A 24 -17.28 55.09 -19.70
N VAL A 25 -16.15 54.51 -20.14
CA VAL A 25 -15.48 54.96 -21.41
C VAL A 25 -15.29 53.82 -22.43
N LEU A 26 -15.83 52.63 -22.14
CA LEU A 26 -15.45 51.35 -22.77
C LEU A 26 -16.10 51.03 -24.13
N ALA A 27 -17.25 51.60 -24.47
CA ALA A 27 -18.11 51.08 -25.55
C ALA A 27 -17.50 51.13 -26.97
N SER A 28 -16.61 52.09 -27.25
CA SER A 28 -15.97 52.22 -28.58
C SER A 28 -14.60 51.51 -28.66
N VAL A 29 -14.04 51.09 -27.52
CA VAL A 29 -12.79 50.32 -27.43
C VAL A 29 -13.10 48.81 -27.29
N GLU A 30 -14.26 48.46 -26.73
CA GLU A 30 -14.78 47.09 -26.62
C GLU A 30 -14.84 46.34 -27.95
N GLN A 31 -15.17 47.01 -29.06
CA GLN A 31 -15.28 46.35 -30.37
C GLN A 31 -13.94 45.88 -30.94
N ILE A 32 -12.81 46.45 -30.50
CA ILE A 32 -11.46 46.00 -30.89
C ILE A 32 -10.89 45.02 -29.85
N VAL A 33 -11.30 45.14 -28.59
CA VAL A 33 -10.82 44.30 -27.47
C VAL A 33 -11.42 42.88 -27.48
N ASP A 34 -12.52 42.63 -28.20
CA ASP A 34 -13.24 41.35 -28.07
C ASP A 34 -13.00 40.31 -29.17
N ILE A 35 -12.09 40.55 -30.14
CA ILE A 35 -11.81 39.54 -31.20
C ILE A 35 -11.19 38.27 -30.58
N PHE A 36 -10.40 38.42 -29.52
CA PHE A 36 -9.72 37.30 -28.84
C PHE A 36 -10.42 36.83 -27.57
N ALA A 37 -11.48 37.50 -27.11
CA ALA A 37 -12.15 37.13 -25.87
C ALA A 37 -12.82 35.75 -25.96
N SER A 38 -13.38 35.43 -27.13
CA SER A 38 -13.88 34.07 -27.41
C SER A 38 -12.76 33.03 -27.25
N SER A 39 -11.57 33.30 -27.80
CA SER A 39 -10.39 32.43 -27.66
C SER A 39 -9.94 32.30 -26.20
N VAL A 40 -9.90 33.39 -25.43
CA VAL A 40 -9.51 33.39 -24.01
C VAL A 40 -10.56 32.68 -23.13
N SER A 41 -11.85 32.82 -23.47
CA SER A 41 -12.94 32.11 -22.77
C SER A 41 -12.92 30.61 -23.06
N LEU A 42 -12.62 30.23 -24.31
CA LEU A 42 -12.49 28.84 -24.72
C LEU A 42 -11.26 28.17 -24.07
N GLU A 43 -10.12 28.86 -24.06
CA GLU A 43 -8.91 28.39 -23.36
C GLU A 43 -9.19 28.12 -21.88
N ARG A 44 -9.82 29.08 -21.20
CA ARG A 44 -10.19 28.92 -19.79
C ARG A 44 -11.10 27.71 -19.58
N THR A 45 -12.12 27.55 -20.42
CA THR A 45 -13.07 26.43 -20.34
C THR A 45 -12.34 25.09 -20.49
N HIS A 46 -11.46 24.94 -21.47
CA HIS A 46 -10.71 23.70 -21.66
C HIS A 46 -9.68 23.42 -20.56
N ILE A 47 -9.11 24.46 -19.93
CA ILE A 47 -8.25 24.28 -18.74
C ILE A 47 -9.09 23.75 -17.57
N GLU A 48 -10.27 24.30 -17.36
CA GLU A 48 -11.19 23.89 -16.29
C GLU A 48 -11.71 22.47 -16.52
N GLU A 49 -12.15 22.15 -17.74
CA GLU A 49 -12.58 20.80 -18.16
C GLU A 49 -11.43 19.80 -18.01
N GLY A 50 -10.25 20.10 -18.55
CA GLY A 50 -9.09 19.22 -18.47
C GLY A 50 -8.62 18.96 -17.04
N TYR A 51 -8.72 19.96 -16.15
CA TYR A 51 -8.45 19.78 -14.73
C TYR A 51 -9.49 18.89 -14.05
N ALA A 52 -10.79 19.15 -14.30
CA ALA A 52 -11.87 18.38 -13.70
C ALA A 52 -11.83 16.90 -14.13
N ASP A 53 -11.62 16.65 -15.43
CA ASP A 53 -11.47 15.31 -15.99
C ASP A 53 -10.22 14.62 -15.42
N GLY A 54 -9.07 15.30 -15.45
CA GLY A 54 -7.82 14.77 -14.91
C GLY A 54 -7.88 14.45 -13.41
N TYR A 55 -8.56 15.28 -12.62
CA TYR A 55 -8.77 15.04 -11.19
C TYR A 55 -9.64 13.80 -10.96
N LYS A 56 -10.77 13.70 -11.67
CA LYS A 56 -11.70 12.57 -11.55
C LYS A 56 -11.05 11.25 -11.98
N ASP A 57 -10.32 11.26 -13.09
CA ASP A 57 -9.61 10.10 -13.59
C ASP A 57 -8.47 9.71 -12.64
N GLY A 58 -7.68 10.67 -12.18
CA GLY A 58 -6.61 10.44 -11.21
C GLY A 58 -7.11 9.87 -9.89
N LEU A 59 -8.26 10.35 -9.39
CA LEU A 59 -8.88 9.84 -8.17
C LEU A 59 -9.34 8.39 -8.34
N THR A 60 -10.01 8.09 -9.45
CA THR A 60 -10.54 6.75 -9.74
C THR A 60 -9.40 5.75 -9.93
N LEU A 61 -8.41 6.10 -10.75
CA LEU A 61 -7.27 5.25 -11.04
C LEU A 61 -6.39 5.06 -9.80
N GLY A 62 -6.10 6.13 -9.06
CA GLY A 62 -5.32 6.05 -7.83
C GLY A 62 -5.97 5.15 -6.77
N LYS A 63 -7.29 5.18 -6.63
CA LYS A 63 -8.03 4.27 -5.74
C LYS A 63 -7.89 2.81 -6.17
N GLN A 64 -8.09 2.54 -7.45
CA GLN A 64 -7.99 1.18 -8.00
C GLN A 64 -6.57 0.61 -7.88
N ASP A 65 -5.56 1.42 -8.19
CA ASP A 65 -4.16 1.02 -8.12
C ASP A 65 -3.72 0.80 -6.67
N GLY A 66 -4.04 1.73 -5.78
CA GLY A 66 -3.74 1.60 -4.35
C GLY A 66 -4.37 0.34 -3.74
N TYR A 67 -5.62 0.04 -4.10
CA TYR A 67 -6.30 -1.17 -3.65
C TYR A 67 -5.61 -2.45 -4.13
N GLN A 68 -5.30 -2.54 -5.44
CA GLN A 68 -4.65 -3.71 -6.01
C GLN A 68 -3.24 -3.93 -5.45
N VAL A 69 -2.45 -2.87 -5.34
CA VAL A 69 -1.08 -2.95 -4.78
C VAL A 69 -1.12 -3.35 -3.31
N GLY A 70 -2.01 -2.71 -2.53
CA GLY A 70 -2.17 -3.01 -1.11
C GLY A 70 -2.60 -4.46 -0.86
N LEU A 71 -3.59 -4.97 -1.61
CA LEU A 71 -4.01 -6.37 -1.52
C LEU A 71 -2.89 -7.35 -1.84
N LYS A 72 -2.21 -7.14 -2.97
CA LYS A 72 -1.14 -8.02 -3.41
C LYS A 72 0.01 -8.05 -2.39
N HIS A 73 0.44 -6.88 -1.94
CA HIS A 73 1.54 -6.78 -1.00
C HIS A 73 1.16 -7.34 0.37
N GLY A 74 -0.05 -6.99 0.87
CA GLY A 74 -0.57 -7.50 2.12
C GLY A 74 -0.69 -9.03 2.14
N PHE A 75 -1.14 -9.64 1.04
CA PHE A 75 -1.19 -11.11 0.93
C PHE A 75 0.20 -11.74 0.96
N GLN A 76 1.17 -11.19 0.23
CA GLN A 76 2.55 -11.70 0.20
C GLN A 76 3.21 -11.66 1.58
N VAL A 77 3.03 -10.57 2.31
CA VAL A 77 3.56 -10.41 3.67
C VAL A 77 2.82 -11.33 4.65
N GLY A 78 1.49 -11.35 4.58
CA GLY A 78 0.66 -12.18 5.45
C GLY A 78 0.90 -13.68 5.27
N GLU A 79 1.11 -14.14 4.04
CA GLU A 79 1.50 -15.52 3.73
C GLU A 79 2.82 -15.89 4.40
N GLU A 80 3.85 -15.03 4.30
CA GLU A 80 5.16 -15.28 4.88
C GLU A 80 5.10 -15.35 6.41
N LEU A 81 4.40 -14.40 7.03
CA LEU A 81 4.18 -14.38 8.48
C LEU A 81 3.40 -15.62 8.95
N GLY A 82 2.35 -16.00 8.23
CA GLY A 82 1.56 -17.19 8.51
C GLY A 82 2.37 -18.47 8.41
N PHE A 83 3.25 -18.57 7.40
CA PHE A 83 4.19 -19.68 7.25
C PHE A 83 5.12 -19.81 8.47
N TYR A 84 5.73 -18.71 8.91
CA TYR A 84 6.58 -18.72 10.10
C TYR A 84 5.81 -19.05 11.38
N ARG A 85 4.60 -18.48 11.54
CA ARG A 85 3.74 -18.77 12.69
C ARG A 85 3.39 -20.25 12.79
N GLY A 86 3.00 -20.87 11.68
CA GLY A 86 2.69 -22.30 11.63
C GLY A 86 3.88 -23.18 12.04
N LEU A 87 5.10 -22.85 11.59
CA LEU A 87 6.30 -23.58 11.99
C LEU A 87 6.63 -23.40 13.48
N VAL A 88 6.56 -22.17 13.99
CA VAL A 88 6.76 -21.87 15.41
C VAL A 88 5.76 -22.65 16.27
N ASP A 89 4.50 -22.72 15.87
CA ASP A 89 3.47 -23.46 16.60
C ASP A 89 3.75 -24.97 16.61
N VAL A 90 4.17 -25.55 15.48
CA VAL A 90 4.56 -26.96 15.38
C VAL A 90 5.79 -27.27 16.23
N TRP A 91 6.85 -26.47 16.11
CA TRP A 91 8.07 -26.69 16.89
C TRP A 91 7.85 -26.51 18.38
N THR A 92 7.10 -25.49 18.79
CA THR A 92 6.73 -25.27 20.19
C THR A 92 5.89 -26.44 20.72
N SER A 93 4.99 -26.98 19.90
CA SER A 93 4.21 -28.18 20.25
C SER A 93 5.12 -29.40 20.45
N ALA A 94 6.11 -29.61 19.59
CA ALA A 94 7.08 -30.69 19.74
C ALA A 94 7.89 -30.56 21.04
N ILE A 95 8.36 -29.35 21.36
CA ILE A 95 9.09 -29.07 22.62
C ILE A 95 8.22 -29.35 23.86
N ARG A 96 6.91 -29.05 23.80
CA ARG A 96 6.00 -29.36 24.92
C ARG A 96 5.84 -30.87 25.14
N VAL A 97 5.84 -31.66 24.08
CA VAL A 97 5.70 -33.12 24.16
C VAL A 97 7.01 -33.77 24.62
N ASP A 98 8.14 -33.34 24.07
CA ASP A 98 9.48 -33.77 24.46
C ASP A 98 10.42 -32.55 24.58
N PRO A 99 10.66 -32.06 25.81
CA PRO A 99 11.54 -30.92 26.04
C PRO A 99 13.00 -31.13 25.60
N SER A 100 13.40 -32.38 25.33
CA SER A 100 14.75 -32.73 24.88
C SER A 100 14.89 -32.86 23.35
N CYS A 101 13.79 -32.73 22.60
CA CYS A 101 13.77 -32.96 21.16
C CYS A 101 14.67 -31.98 20.37
N PHE A 102 14.88 -30.78 20.91
CA PHE A 102 15.75 -29.75 20.33
C PHE A 102 16.74 -29.21 21.36
N SER A 103 17.92 -28.79 20.89
CA SER A 103 18.90 -28.13 21.76
C SER A 103 18.36 -26.82 22.35
N THR A 104 18.83 -26.45 23.54
CA THR A 104 18.45 -25.18 24.21
C THR A 104 18.69 -23.94 23.33
N ARG A 105 19.71 -24.00 22.44
CA ARG A 105 19.96 -22.95 21.46
C ARG A 105 18.80 -22.80 20.47
N VAL A 106 18.33 -23.91 19.91
CA VAL A 106 17.21 -23.90 18.95
C VAL A 106 15.92 -23.47 19.62
N GLN A 107 15.64 -23.96 20.83
CA GLN A 107 14.47 -23.54 21.60
C GLN A 107 14.45 -22.01 21.83
N LYS A 108 15.59 -21.40 22.18
CA LYS A 108 15.71 -19.94 22.29
C LYS A 108 15.43 -19.20 20.98
N ILE A 109 15.91 -19.73 19.85
CA ILE A 109 15.67 -19.09 18.55
C ILE A 109 14.19 -19.15 18.18
N ILE A 110 13.52 -20.29 18.43
CA ILE A 110 12.08 -20.45 18.20
C ILE A 110 11.28 -19.47 19.05
N GLN A 111 11.64 -19.32 20.34
CA GLN A 111 11.01 -18.35 21.23
C GLN A 111 11.16 -16.91 20.70
N GLN A 112 12.38 -16.53 20.28
CA GLN A 112 12.61 -15.21 19.67
C GLN A 112 11.84 -15.01 18.36
N MET A 113 11.64 -16.06 17.56
CA MET A 113 10.78 -15.97 16.37
C MET A 113 9.33 -15.73 16.75
N SER A 114 8.82 -16.37 17.82
CA SER A 114 7.48 -16.11 18.34
C SER A 114 7.30 -14.65 18.75
N GLU A 115 8.26 -14.11 19.51
CA GLU A 115 8.25 -12.70 19.97
C GLU A 115 8.22 -11.73 18.77
N LEU A 116 9.07 -11.96 17.76
CA LEU A 116 9.08 -11.14 16.54
C LEU A 116 7.77 -11.21 15.75
N LEU A 117 7.09 -12.37 15.75
CA LEU A 117 5.79 -12.51 15.08
C LEU A 117 4.68 -11.78 15.86
N ASP A 118 4.75 -11.73 17.19
CA ASP A 118 3.78 -11.03 18.03
C ASP A 118 4.01 -9.50 18.01
N GLU A 119 5.26 -9.05 17.85
CA GLU A 119 5.64 -7.63 17.76
C GLU A 119 5.43 -7.03 16.35
N TYR A 120 5.18 -7.85 15.34
CA TYR A 120 5.09 -7.40 13.95
C TYR A 120 3.91 -6.41 13.75
N PRO A 121 4.15 -5.18 13.27
CA PRO A 121 3.10 -4.16 13.15
C PRO A 121 2.24 -4.37 11.89
N ILE A 122 1.31 -5.33 11.93
CA ILE A 122 0.43 -5.66 10.79
C ILE A 122 -0.45 -4.48 10.36
N MET A 123 -0.84 -3.61 11.32
CA MET A 123 -1.74 -2.48 11.08
C MET A 123 -1.00 -1.20 10.63
N GLU A 124 0.32 -1.17 10.76
CA GLU A 124 1.17 -0.01 10.46
C GLU A 124 2.27 -0.45 9.48
N PRO A 125 1.93 -0.73 8.21
CA PRO A 125 2.88 -1.24 7.23
C PRO A 125 3.99 -0.23 6.86
N GLU A 126 3.83 1.04 7.23
CA GLU A 126 4.81 2.11 7.02
C GLU A 126 5.83 2.21 8.18
N ASP A 127 5.69 1.41 9.23
CA ASP A 127 6.62 1.37 10.35
C ASP A 127 8.00 0.89 9.87
N GLU A 128 9.05 1.67 10.17
CA GLU A 128 10.43 1.39 9.79
C GLU A 128 10.94 0.02 10.29
N ARG A 129 10.31 -0.54 11.33
CA ARG A 129 10.66 -1.84 11.92
C ARG A 129 10.18 -3.03 11.11
N VAL A 130 9.22 -2.85 10.19
CA VAL A 130 8.65 -3.95 9.37
C VAL A 130 9.74 -4.75 8.66
N ASP A 131 10.63 -4.04 7.96
CA ASP A 131 11.69 -4.66 7.18
C ASP A 131 12.75 -5.33 8.07
N GLU A 132 13.06 -4.72 9.21
CA GLU A 132 14.00 -5.27 10.19
C GLU A 132 13.49 -6.58 10.81
N ILE A 133 12.21 -6.60 11.24
CA ILE A 133 11.58 -7.78 11.82
C ILE A 133 11.49 -8.90 10.79
N MET A 134 11.05 -8.61 9.55
CA MET A 134 11.02 -9.62 8.47
C MET A 134 12.41 -10.17 8.16
N GLY A 135 13.41 -9.30 8.02
CA GLY A 135 14.79 -9.70 7.79
C GLY A 135 15.31 -10.64 8.89
N THR A 136 14.99 -10.30 10.14
CA THR A 136 15.35 -11.09 11.31
C THR A 136 14.63 -12.44 11.34
N LEU A 137 13.33 -12.49 11.03
CA LEU A 137 12.56 -13.73 10.91
C LEU A 137 13.16 -14.67 9.86
N ARG A 138 13.45 -14.16 8.65
CA ARG A 138 14.08 -14.92 7.56
C ARG A 138 15.45 -15.47 7.94
N LEU A 139 16.24 -14.71 8.70
CA LEU A 139 17.54 -15.15 9.22
C LEU A 139 17.38 -16.28 10.24
N LYS A 140 16.53 -16.10 11.25
CA LYS A 140 16.31 -17.10 12.30
C LYS A 140 15.73 -18.39 11.73
N PHE A 141 14.77 -18.31 10.82
CA PHE A 141 14.22 -19.46 10.10
C PHE A 141 15.32 -20.31 9.44
N ARG A 142 16.20 -19.68 8.65
CA ARG A 142 17.31 -20.38 7.98
C ARG A 142 18.24 -21.05 8.98
N VAL A 143 18.53 -20.40 10.10
CA VAL A 143 19.37 -20.97 11.17
C VAL A 143 18.71 -22.20 11.79
N VAL A 144 17.40 -22.15 12.07
CA VAL A 144 16.67 -23.30 12.61
C VAL A 144 16.67 -24.46 11.61
N CYS A 145 16.35 -24.22 10.34
CA CYS A 145 16.37 -25.26 9.30
C CYS A 145 17.75 -25.92 9.16
N ALA A 146 18.82 -25.12 9.11
CA ALA A 146 20.19 -25.63 9.04
C ALA A 146 20.58 -26.44 10.28
N THR A 147 20.15 -25.99 11.47
CA THR A 147 20.48 -26.67 12.74
C THR A 147 19.72 -27.99 12.90
N LEU A 148 18.49 -28.05 12.41
CA LEU A 148 17.64 -29.25 12.46
C LEU A 148 17.89 -30.20 11.28
N GLY A 149 18.66 -29.78 10.27
CA GLY A 149 18.90 -30.57 9.06
C GLY A 149 17.65 -30.79 8.21
N VAL A 150 16.63 -29.93 8.35
CA VAL A 150 15.38 -30.03 7.62
C VAL A 150 15.41 -29.14 6.38
N LYS A 151 14.93 -29.68 5.25
CA LYS A 151 14.77 -28.92 4.01
C LYS A 151 13.38 -28.30 3.96
N LEU A 152 13.19 -27.22 4.73
CA LEU A 152 12.01 -26.37 4.64
C LEU A 152 12.35 -25.15 3.80
N GLU A 153 11.56 -24.91 2.76
CA GLU A 153 11.73 -23.79 1.83
C GLU A 153 10.45 -22.95 1.84
N TYR A 154 10.61 -21.64 2.03
CA TYR A 154 9.54 -20.69 1.76
C TYR A 154 9.70 -20.23 0.32
N ASN A 155 8.85 -20.74 -0.57
CA ASN A 155 8.90 -20.42 -1.99
C ASN A 155 8.12 -19.13 -2.33
N GLY A 156 7.37 -18.60 -1.36
CA GLY A 156 6.47 -17.46 -1.52
C GLY A 156 5.33 -17.72 -2.50
N TYR A 157 4.49 -16.70 -2.65
CA TYR A 157 3.40 -16.72 -3.61
C TYR A 157 3.90 -17.07 -5.02
N PRO A 158 3.31 -18.08 -5.70
CA PRO A 158 3.69 -18.41 -7.07
C PRO A 158 3.59 -17.16 -7.94
N LYS A 159 4.71 -16.80 -8.58
CA LYS A 159 4.70 -15.71 -9.56
C LYS A 159 3.81 -16.16 -10.71
N LYS A 160 3.21 -15.24 -11.48
CA LYS A 160 2.32 -15.57 -12.62
C LYS A 160 2.92 -16.58 -13.63
N SER A 161 4.23 -16.85 -13.60
CA SER A 161 4.89 -17.92 -14.33
C SER A 161 4.54 -19.35 -13.86
N ASP A 162 4.05 -19.51 -12.63
CA ASP A 162 3.82 -20.81 -11.96
C ASP A 162 2.32 -21.06 -11.67
N ALA A 163 1.46 -20.07 -11.89
CA ALA A 163 0.02 -20.18 -11.70
C ALA A 163 -0.68 -20.29 -13.07
N GLN A 164 -1.22 -21.47 -13.38
CA GLN A 164 -2.39 -21.56 -14.26
C GLN A 164 -3.46 -20.64 -13.67
N GLU A 165 -3.72 -19.55 -14.38
CA GLU A 165 -4.89 -18.66 -14.33
C GLU A 165 -5.87 -18.96 -13.19
N ILE A 166 -5.63 -18.38 -12.01
CA ILE A 166 -6.66 -18.27 -10.98
C ILE A 166 -7.21 -16.86 -11.12
N ASP A 167 -8.33 -16.78 -11.84
CA ASP A 167 -9.15 -15.57 -11.98
C ASP A 167 -9.98 -15.40 -10.70
N PHE A 168 -10.04 -14.17 -10.18
CA PHE A 168 -10.92 -13.76 -9.08
C PHE A 168 -12.07 -12.92 -9.63
#